data_AF-A0A1J7CA73-F1
#
_entry.id   AF-A0A1J7CA73-F1
#
_cell.length_a   1.000
_cell.length_b   1.000
_cell.length_c   1.000
_cell.angle_alpha   90.00
_cell.angle_beta   90.00
_cell.angle_gamma   90.00
#
_symmetry.space_group_name_H-M   'P 1'
#
loop_
_entity.id
_entity.type
_entity.pdbx_description
1 polymer ?
#
loop_
_entity_poly.entity_id
_entity_poly.type
_entity_poly.pdbx_seq_one_letter_code
_entity_poly.pdbx_strand_id
1 'polypeptide(L)'
;MTLRRPVVERIAAATLRDGGVTADLRTGALLPPVDAWYLPRRPDRTRIVPGDDFLAGAVADFLAAEAPLLGEEAAACGEEPAAFGEEPGACGGEPAPHGGARLWLGTWLNPATGRCYLDIVTRAATAAEAVALARRYGAVHGRPIVAVCNPARGLTVAVADGAPIGVSGPRRPPSPGR
;
A
#
# COMPACT_ATOMS: atom_id res chain seq x y z
N MET A 1 -8.58 -6.41 15.20
CA MET A 1 -9.64 -6.36 14.17
C MET A 1 -9.33 -7.44 13.14
N THR A 2 -10.20 -8.44 12.96
CA THR A 2 -9.92 -9.57 12.04
C THR A 2 -10.81 -9.45 10.82
N LEU A 3 -10.21 -9.30 9.63
CA LEU A 3 -10.98 -9.35 8.38
C LEU A 3 -11.60 -10.74 8.22
N ARG A 4 -12.86 -10.78 7.77
CA ARG A 4 -13.56 -12.05 7.52
C ARG A 4 -12.85 -12.81 6.41
N ARG A 5 -12.84 -14.15 6.49
CA ARG A 5 -12.23 -15.05 5.51
C ARG A 5 -12.53 -14.70 4.03
N PRO A 6 -13.80 -14.38 3.63
CA PRO A 6 -14.09 -14.03 2.25
C PRO A 6 -13.37 -12.76 1.75
N VAL A 7 -13.06 -11.83 2.65
CA VAL A 7 -12.30 -10.60 2.32
C VAL A 7 -10.85 -10.95 2.02
N VAL A 8 -10.23 -11.79 2.86
CA VAL A 8 -8.85 -12.23 2.70
C VAL A 8 -8.68 -13.01 1.38
N GLU A 9 -9.57 -13.95 1.11
CA GLU A 9 -9.57 -14.72 -0.15
C GLU A 9 -9.71 -13.80 -1.36
N ARG A 10 -10.59 -12.79 -1.28
CA ARG A 10 -10.75 -11.78 -2.34
C ARG A 10 -9.48 -10.96 -2.56
N ILE A 11 -8.79 -10.55 -1.51
CA ILE A 11 -7.51 -9.81 -1.61
C ILE A 11 -6.44 -10.68 -2.27
N ALA A 12 -6.30 -11.93 -1.84
CA ALA A 12 -5.31 -12.85 -2.40
C ALA A 12 -5.60 -13.14 -3.87
N ALA A 13 -6.84 -13.47 -4.22
CA ALA A 13 -7.24 -13.73 -5.60
C ALA A 13 -7.00 -12.51 -6.51
N ALA A 14 -7.33 -11.30 -6.04
CA ALA A 14 -7.07 -10.09 -6.81
C ALA A 14 -5.57 -9.81 -6.94
N THR A 15 -4.77 -10.07 -5.90
CA THR A 15 -3.31 -9.96 -5.96
C THR A 15 -2.70 -10.87 -7.01
N LEU A 16 -3.10 -12.15 -7.04
CA LEU A 16 -2.60 -13.14 -8.00
C LEU A 16 -3.01 -12.80 -9.44
N ARG A 17 -4.24 -12.29 -9.63
CA ARG A 17 -4.75 -11.92 -10.95
C ARG A 17 -4.11 -10.64 -11.48
N ASP A 18 -4.01 -9.60 -10.64
CA ASP A 18 -3.71 -8.24 -11.07
C ASP A 18 -2.25 -7.83 -10.79
N GLY A 19 -1.48 -8.70 -10.13
CA GLY A 19 -0.08 -8.45 -9.76
C GLY A 19 0.09 -7.62 -8.48
N GLY A 20 -1.00 -7.28 -7.79
CA GLY A 20 -1.00 -6.45 -6.60
C GLY A 20 -2.30 -5.66 -6.45
N VAL A 21 -2.72 -5.42 -5.22
CA VAL A 21 -3.89 -4.58 -4.90
C VAL A 21 -3.65 -3.73 -3.67
N THR A 22 -4.47 -2.69 -3.50
CA THR A 22 -4.60 -2.00 -2.22
C THR A 22 -5.96 -2.33 -1.62
N ALA A 23 -6.01 -2.67 -0.34
CA ALA A 23 -7.24 -2.90 0.40
C ALA A 23 -7.36 -1.96 1.60
N ASP A 24 -8.56 -1.42 1.80
CA ASP A 24 -8.91 -0.70 3.01
C ASP A 24 -9.02 -1.68 4.18
N LEU A 25 -8.17 -1.53 5.19
CA LEU A 25 -8.11 -2.49 6.29
C LEU A 25 -9.36 -2.45 7.16
N ARG A 26 -10.06 -1.31 7.24
CA ARG A 26 -11.27 -1.14 8.04
C ARG A 26 -12.49 -1.82 7.42
N THR A 27 -12.64 -1.65 6.11
CA THR A 27 -13.82 -2.11 5.37
C THR A 27 -13.58 -3.41 4.61
N GLY A 28 -12.32 -3.79 4.39
CA GLY A 28 -11.92 -4.88 3.50
C GLY A 28 -12.15 -4.58 2.02
N ALA A 29 -12.50 -3.35 1.65
CA ALA A 29 -12.76 -2.97 0.28
C ALA A 29 -11.46 -2.92 -0.53
N LEU A 30 -11.46 -3.53 -1.72
CA LEU A 30 -10.40 -3.30 -2.70
C LEU A 30 -10.53 -1.88 -3.23
N LEU A 31 -9.41 -1.17 -3.25
CA LEU A 31 -9.37 0.20 -3.73
C LEU A 31 -8.91 0.21 -5.19
N PRO A 32 -9.60 0.93 -6.09
CA PRO A 32 -9.12 1.09 -7.45
C PRO A 32 -7.77 1.83 -7.44
N PRO A 33 -6.90 1.57 -8.43
CA PRO A 33 -5.72 2.39 -8.63
C PRO A 33 -6.13 3.86 -8.78
N VAL A 34 -5.55 4.73 -7.98
CA VAL A 34 -5.66 6.18 -8.14
C VAL A 34 -4.30 6.75 -8.48
N ASP A 35 -4.28 7.94 -9.07
CA ASP A 35 -3.04 8.64 -9.40
C ASP A 35 -2.36 9.17 -8.14
N ALA A 36 -1.69 8.27 -7.42
CA ALA A 36 -0.94 8.52 -6.21
C ALA A 36 0.24 7.55 -6.09
N TRP A 37 1.23 7.93 -5.29
CA TRP A 37 2.42 7.13 -5.03
C TRP A 37 2.26 6.36 -3.73
N TYR A 38 2.49 5.07 -3.77
CA TYR A 38 2.35 4.13 -2.67
C TYR A 38 3.73 3.70 -2.17
N LEU A 39 3.83 3.59 -0.84
CA LEU A 39 5.03 3.17 -0.15
C LEU A 39 4.69 2.46 1.17
N PRO A 40 5.54 1.54 1.65
CA PRO A 40 5.41 0.98 2.99
C PRO A 40 5.53 2.09 4.04
N ARG A 41 4.56 2.19 4.94
CA ARG A 41 4.63 3.07 6.12
C ARG A 41 5.47 2.44 7.24
N ARG A 42 5.47 1.11 7.32
CA ARG A 42 6.15 0.30 8.34
C ARG A 42 7.02 -0.77 7.66
N PRO A 43 8.15 -0.38 7.05
CA PRO A 43 8.96 -1.31 6.27
C PRO A 43 9.56 -2.44 7.14
N ASP A 44 9.77 -2.22 8.44
CA ASP A 44 10.12 -3.27 9.40
C ASP A 44 9.09 -4.40 9.47
N ARG A 45 7.82 -4.09 9.20
CA ARG A 45 6.71 -5.05 9.22
C ARG A 45 6.43 -5.71 7.87
N THR A 46 7.03 -5.23 6.78
CA THR A 46 6.87 -5.83 5.44
C THR A 46 7.16 -7.33 5.48
N ARG A 47 6.18 -8.13 5.07
CA ARG A 47 6.32 -9.58 4.95
C ARG A 47 6.48 -9.97 3.48
N ILE A 48 7.46 -10.83 3.20
CA ILE A 48 7.68 -11.39 1.86
C ILE A 48 7.30 -12.86 1.91
N VAL A 49 6.32 -13.25 1.11
CA VAL A 49 5.74 -14.60 1.09
C VAL A 49 5.72 -15.17 -0.33
N PRO A 50 5.55 -16.48 -0.53
CA PRO A 50 5.24 -17.02 -1.85
C PRO A 50 3.96 -16.41 -2.42
N GLY A 51 3.97 -16.10 -3.71
CA GLY A 51 2.81 -15.57 -4.45
C GLY A 51 2.04 -16.69 -5.15
N ASP A 52 1.54 -17.63 -4.37
CA ASP A 52 0.86 -18.83 -4.84
C ASP A 52 -0.50 -19.03 -4.12
N ASP A 53 -1.07 -20.24 -4.22
CA ASP A 53 -2.37 -20.58 -3.64
C ASP A 53 -2.43 -20.43 -2.11
N PHE A 54 -1.29 -20.36 -1.42
CA PHE A 54 -1.22 -20.14 0.03
C PHE A 54 -1.27 -18.66 0.42
N LEU A 55 -1.35 -17.73 -0.54
CA LEU A 55 -1.34 -16.29 -0.29
C LEU A 55 -2.48 -15.84 0.64
N ALA A 56 -3.66 -16.47 0.55
CA ALA A 56 -4.78 -16.15 1.44
C ALA A 56 -4.43 -16.42 2.92
N GLY A 57 -3.78 -17.55 3.21
CA GLY A 57 -3.29 -17.84 4.57
C GLY A 57 -2.25 -16.82 5.04
N ALA A 58 -1.30 -16.49 4.17
CA ALA A 58 -0.28 -15.50 4.47
C ALA A 58 -0.85 -14.09 4.76
N VAL A 59 -1.88 -13.67 4.00
CA VAL A 59 -2.58 -12.41 4.25
C VAL A 59 -3.33 -12.46 5.57
N ALA A 60 -4.01 -13.56 5.90
CA ALA A 60 -4.69 -13.71 7.20
C ALA A 60 -3.69 -13.60 8.37
N ASP A 61 -2.57 -14.32 8.29
CA ASP A 61 -1.53 -14.30 9.32
C ASP A 61 -0.92 -12.89 9.48
N PHE A 62 -0.66 -12.21 8.36
CA PHE A 62 -0.15 -10.84 8.38
C PHE A 62 -1.12 -9.90 9.09
N LEU A 63 -2.41 -9.95 8.73
CA LEU A 63 -3.44 -9.11 9.34
C LEU A 63 -3.61 -9.42 10.84
N ALA A 64 -3.50 -10.68 11.24
CA ALA A 64 -3.56 -11.08 12.64
C ALA A 64 -2.37 -10.53 13.43
N ALA A 65 -1.15 -10.58 12.87
CA ALA A 65 0.05 -10.04 13.50
C ALA A 65 0.01 -8.52 13.66
N GLU A 66 -0.57 -7.81 12.70
CA GLU A 66 -0.66 -6.34 12.71
C GLU A 66 -1.91 -5.81 13.45
N ALA A 67 -2.86 -6.68 13.81
CA ALA A 67 -4.12 -6.30 14.45
C ALA A 67 -3.98 -5.40 15.70
N PRO A 68 -2.99 -5.56 16.60
CA PRO A 68 -2.80 -4.65 17.74
C PRO A 68 -2.47 -3.22 17.30
N LEU A 69 -1.54 -3.08 16.34
CA LEU A 69 -1.12 -1.78 15.79
C LEU A 69 -2.26 -1.09 15.04
N LEU A 70 -3.03 -1.85 14.26
CA LEU A 70 -4.23 -1.34 13.59
C LEU A 70 -5.27 -0.84 14.60
N GLY A 71 -5.35 -1.46 15.78
CA GLY A 71 -6.23 -1.03 16.87
C GLY A 71 -5.78 0.25 17.55
N GLU A 72 -4.47 0.38 17.83
CA GLU A 72 -3.88 1.58 18.43
C GLU A 72 -4.00 2.80 17.51
N GLU A 73 -3.72 2.65 16.22
CA GLU A 73 -3.86 3.75 15.26
C GLU A 73 -5.33 4.14 15.04
N ALA A 74 -6.25 3.17 15.05
CA ALA A 74 -7.69 3.45 15.00
C ALA A 74 -8.17 4.18 16.27
N ALA A 75 -7.61 3.89 17.44
CA ALA A 75 -7.95 4.56 18.70
C ALA A 75 -7.31 5.97 18.80
N ALA A 76 -6.13 6.16 18.22
CA ALA A 76 -5.47 7.46 18.15
C ALA A 76 -6.17 8.42 17.17
N CYS A 77 -6.89 7.88 16.17
CA CYS A 77 -7.71 8.65 15.26
C CYS A 77 -9.14 8.76 15.81
N GLY A 78 -9.44 9.82 16.56
CA GLY A 78 -10.83 10.18 16.88
C GLY A 78 -11.69 10.25 15.60
N GLU A 79 -12.98 9.94 15.74
CA GLU A 79 -13.96 9.99 14.64
C GLU A 79 -13.93 11.35 13.93
N GLU A 80 -13.38 11.41 12.71
CA GLU A 80 -13.47 12.60 11.86
C GLU A 80 -14.87 12.66 11.22
N PRO A 81 -15.59 13.79 11.33
CA PRO A 81 -16.90 13.95 10.72
C PRO A 81 -16.77 14.01 9.19
N ALA A 82 -17.69 13.35 8.49
CA ALA A 82 -17.80 13.41 7.05
C ALA A 82 -18.25 14.82 6.61
N ALA A 83 -17.32 15.69 6.23
CA ALA A 83 -17.65 16.94 5.56
C ALA A 83 -16.64 17.22 4.44
N PHE A 84 -17.04 16.89 3.22
CA PHE A 84 -16.41 17.40 2.00
C PHE A 84 -17.25 18.61 1.57
N GLY A 85 -16.71 19.81 1.71
CA GLY A 85 -17.31 21.05 1.22
C GLY A 85 -17.07 22.25 2.11
N GLU A 86 -15.94 22.93 1.92
CA GLU A 86 -15.82 24.40 1.80
C GLU A 86 -14.33 24.80 1.63
N GLU A 87 -14.08 25.75 0.74
CA GLU A 87 -12.75 26.24 0.31
C GLU A 87 -12.06 27.11 1.40
N PRO A 88 -10.73 27.33 1.34
CA PRO A 88 -9.90 27.57 2.53
C PRO A 88 -9.72 29.05 2.90
N GLY A 89 -9.83 29.33 4.20
CA GLY A 89 -9.26 30.51 4.84
C GLY A 89 -7.78 30.31 5.15
N ALA A 90 -6.94 31.24 4.68
CA ALA A 90 -5.49 31.26 4.86
C ALA A 90 -5.09 31.33 6.35
N CYS A 91 -4.23 30.40 6.79
CA CYS A 91 -3.29 30.55 7.90
C CYS A 91 -2.24 29.42 7.84
N GLY A 92 -0.96 29.79 7.83
CA GLY A 92 0.18 28.88 7.65
C GLY A 92 0.46 27.98 8.85
N GLY A 93 -0.17 26.81 8.87
CA GLY A 93 0.35 25.60 9.51
C GLY A 93 0.77 24.61 8.44
N GLU A 94 1.87 23.87 8.66
CA GLU A 94 2.18 22.69 7.86
C GLU A 94 0.91 21.84 7.71
N PRO A 95 0.53 21.41 6.49
CA PRO A 95 -0.61 20.53 6.34
C PRO A 95 -0.27 19.23 7.08
N ALA A 96 -0.90 19.02 8.23
CA ALA A 96 -0.99 17.69 8.81
C ALA A 96 -1.50 16.78 7.68
N PRO A 97 -0.84 15.64 7.39
CA PRO A 97 -1.22 14.79 6.28
C PRO A 97 -2.66 14.32 6.50
N HIS A 98 -3.58 14.96 5.78
CA HIS A 98 -5.01 14.72 5.61
C HIS A 98 -5.60 13.58 6.46
N GLY A 99 -6.37 13.96 7.48
CA GLY A 99 -7.57 13.28 8.00
C GLY A 99 -7.48 11.77 8.25
N GLY A 100 -7.19 11.38 9.49
CA GLY A 100 -7.30 10.02 10.02
C GLY A 100 -6.35 9.03 9.35
N ALA A 101 -5.52 8.32 10.12
CA ALA A 101 -4.63 7.30 9.59
C ALA A 101 -5.39 6.15 8.93
N ARG A 102 -5.75 6.31 7.65
CA ARG A 102 -6.29 5.24 6.82
C ARG A 102 -5.16 4.27 6.53
N LEU A 103 -5.09 3.22 7.35
CA LEU A 103 -4.17 2.12 7.13
C LEU A 103 -4.70 1.24 6.00
N TRP A 104 -3.88 1.05 4.98
CA TRP A 104 -4.17 0.19 3.85
C TRP A 104 -3.21 -0.99 3.83
N LEU A 105 -3.72 -2.14 3.41
CA LEU A 105 -2.86 -3.25 3.00
C LEU A 105 -2.51 -3.03 1.53
N GLY A 106 -1.22 -2.91 1.25
CA GLY A 106 -0.69 -3.05 -0.10
C GLY A 106 -0.19 -4.47 -0.30
N THR A 107 -0.55 -5.07 -1.42
CA THR A 107 0.06 -6.30 -1.90
C THR A 107 0.75 -6.05 -3.25
N TRP A 108 1.88 -6.71 -3.47
CA TRP A 108 2.58 -6.66 -4.75
C TRP A 108 3.23 -7.99 -5.06
N LEU A 109 2.89 -8.57 -6.21
CA LEU A 109 3.48 -9.81 -6.71
C LEU A 109 4.64 -9.48 -7.64
N ASN A 110 5.85 -9.82 -7.23
CA ASN A 110 7.03 -9.69 -8.07
C ASN A 110 7.07 -10.81 -9.12
N PRO A 111 6.90 -10.51 -10.43
CA PRO A 111 6.83 -11.53 -11.47
C PRO A 111 8.17 -12.22 -11.73
N ALA A 112 9.30 -11.63 -11.35
CA ALA A 112 10.61 -12.22 -11.55
C ALA A 112 10.94 -13.29 -10.50
N THR A 113 10.43 -13.13 -9.28
CA THR A 113 10.74 -14.03 -8.15
C THR A 113 9.56 -14.87 -7.71
N GLY A 114 8.34 -14.57 -8.17
CA GLY A 114 7.11 -15.18 -7.69
C GLY A 114 6.81 -14.87 -6.22
N ARG A 115 7.47 -13.86 -5.63
CA ARG A 115 7.27 -13.46 -4.23
C ARG A 115 6.24 -12.34 -4.15
N CYS A 116 5.32 -12.46 -3.19
CA CYS A 116 4.38 -11.42 -2.84
C CYS A 116 4.89 -10.63 -1.63
N TYR A 117 4.80 -9.32 -1.72
CA TYR A 117 5.08 -8.37 -0.65
C TYR A 117 3.74 -7.99 -0.01
N LEU A 118 3.71 -7.97 1.32
CA LEU A 118 2.56 -7.55 2.13
C LEU A 118 3.00 -6.38 3.00
N ASP A 119 2.38 -5.23 2.80
CA ASP A 119 2.78 -3.96 3.38
C ASP A 119 1.62 -3.23 4.02
N ILE A 120 1.86 -2.59 5.15
CA ILE A 120 1.02 -1.47 5.59
C ILE A 120 1.48 -0.25 4.79
N VAL A 121 0.64 0.23 3.88
CA VAL A 121 1.01 1.29 2.94
C VAL A 121 0.38 2.63 3.28
N THR A 122 1.06 3.70 2.87
CA THR A 122 0.52 5.05 2.79
C THR A 122 0.60 5.58 1.36
N ARG A 123 0.04 6.76 1.12
CA ARG A 123 0.08 7.45 -0.16
C ARG A 123 0.77 8.80 -0.05
N ALA A 124 1.35 9.24 -1.17
CA ALA A 124 1.89 10.56 -1.41
C ALA A 124 1.36 11.08 -2.76
N ALA A 125 1.23 12.40 -2.91
CA ALA A 125 0.72 13.00 -4.14
C ALA A 125 1.76 12.97 -5.26
N THR A 126 3.04 13.05 -4.90
CA THR A 126 4.15 13.13 -5.87
C THR A 126 5.23 12.07 -5.64
N ALA A 127 6.01 11.76 -6.68
CA ALA A 127 7.13 10.83 -6.58
C ALA A 127 8.20 11.32 -5.59
N ALA A 128 8.50 12.62 -5.62
CA ALA A 128 9.50 13.23 -4.75
C ALA A 128 9.10 13.14 -3.28
N GLU A 129 7.83 13.43 -2.96
CA GLU A 129 7.27 13.26 -1.63
C GLU A 129 7.32 11.80 -1.19
N ALA A 130 6.92 10.87 -2.05
CA ALA A 130 6.97 9.44 -1.77
C ALA A 130 8.39 8.96 -1.45
N VAL A 131 9.39 9.39 -2.22
CA VAL A 131 10.81 9.07 -1.97
C VAL A 131 11.28 9.66 -0.64
N ALA A 132 10.92 10.91 -0.33
CA ALA A 132 11.27 11.54 0.93
C ALA A 132 10.67 10.80 2.14
N LEU A 133 9.39 10.44 2.06
CA LEU A 133 8.71 9.65 3.09
C LEU A 133 9.32 8.24 3.22
N ALA A 134 9.64 7.60 2.09
CA ALA A 134 10.25 6.27 2.08
C ALA A 134 11.62 6.27 2.79
N ARG A 135 12.44 7.31 2.56
CA ARG A 135 13.71 7.50 3.28
C ARG A 135 13.49 7.71 4.76
N ARG A 136 12.53 8.57 5.13
CA ARG A 136 12.20 8.84 6.54
C ARG A 136 11.73 7.57 7.26
N TYR A 137 10.76 6.85 6.71
CA TYR A 137 10.27 5.62 7.32
C TYR A 137 11.34 4.55 7.36
N GLY A 138 12.14 4.41 6.29
CA GLY A 138 13.25 3.46 6.30
C GLY A 138 14.28 3.74 7.39
N ALA A 139 14.60 5.01 7.65
CA ALA A 139 15.50 5.42 8.73
C ALA A 139 14.89 5.16 10.12
N VAL A 140 13.62 5.54 10.33
CA VAL A 140 12.91 5.32 11.62
C VAL A 140 12.81 3.84 11.97
N HIS A 141 12.59 2.99 10.97
CA HIS A 141 12.34 1.56 11.15
C HIS A 141 13.58 0.68 10.97
N GLY A 142 14.74 1.27 10.65
CA GLY A 142 15.98 0.52 10.43
C GLY A 142 15.93 -0.44 9.24
N ARG A 143 14.98 -0.27 8.31
CA ARG A 143 14.82 -1.10 7.12
C ARG A 143 14.57 -0.23 5.89
N PRO A 144 15.49 -0.20 4.91
CA PRO A 144 15.34 0.66 3.74
C PRO A 144 14.14 0.24 2.89
N ILE A 145 13.36 1.23 2.47
CA ILE A 145 12.40 1.10 1.38
C ILE A 145 13.17 1.35 0.09
N VAL A 146 13.12 0.39 -0.83
CA VAL A 146 13.95 0.44 -2.05
C VAL A 146 13.21 1.01 -3.25
N ALA A 147 11.88 1.03 -3.21
CA ALA A 147 11.05 1.52 -4.30
C ALA A 147 9.70 2.05 -3.80
N VAL A 148 9.12 2.96 -4.58
CA VAL A 148 7.76 3.47 -4.46
C VAL A 148 7.05 3.32 -5.80
N CYS A 149 5.74 3.10 -5.81
CA CYS A 149 5.00 2.82 -7.05
C CYS A 149 3.75 3.68 -7.21
N ASN A 150 3.39 3.98 -8.45
CA ASN A 150 2.12 4.56 -8.83
C ASN A 150 1.40 3.56 -9.75
N PRO A 151 0.46 2.76 -9.21
CA PRO A 151 -0.19 1.70 -9.98
C PRO A 151 -1.10 2.24 -11.08
N ALA A 152 -1.71 3.42 -10.91
CA ALA A 152 -2.54 4.04 -11.94
C ALA A 152 -1.73 4.46 -13.17
N ARG A 153 -0.47 4.89 -12.96
CA ARG A 153 0.47 5.20 -14.04
C ARG A 153 1.31 4.00 -14.48
N GLY A 154 1.23 2.88 -13.75
CA GLY A 154 2.10 1.73 -13.94
C GLY A 154 3.59 2.04 -13.71
N LEU A 155 3.91 3.04 -12.88
CA LEU A 155 5.29 3.51 -12.67
C LEU A 155 5.87 3.02 -11.34
N THR A 156 7.18 2.79 -11.32
CA THR A 156 7.97 2.52 -10.11
C THR A 156 9.19 3.40 -10.10
N VAL A 157 9.51 3.99 -8.95
CA VAL A 157 10.70 4.82 -8.73
C VAL A 157 11.53 4.19 -7.63
N ALA A 158 12.84 4.06 -7.86
CA ALA A 158 13.76 3.62 -6.84
C ALA A 158 14.01 4.73 -5.82
N VAL A 159 14.17 4.35 -4.55
CA VAL A 159 14.43 5.29 -3.44
C VAL A 159 15.94 5.52 -3.25
N ALA A 160 16.77 4.59 -3.73
CA ALA A 160 18.22 4.74 -3.81
C ALA A 160 18.61 5.93 -4.70
N ASP A 161 19.76 6.54 -4.43
CA ASP A 161 20.23 7.69 -5.18
C ASP A 161 20.47 7.33 -6.66
N GLY A 162 19.51 7.72 -7.52
CA GLY A 162 19.84 8.16 -8.87
C GLY A 162 19.34 7.37 -10.09
N ALA A 163 18.50 6.33 -9.99
CA ALA A 163 17.93 5.74 -11.22
C ALA A 163 16.52 5.15 -11.04
N PRO A 164 15.54 5.50 -11.90
CA PRO A 164 14.29 4.75 -11.98
C PRO A 164 14.62 3.30 -12.38
N ILE A 165 14.28 2.34 -11.51
CA ILE A 165 14.32 0.93 -11.89
C ILE A 165 13.12 0.73 -12.83
N GLY A 166 13.40 0.25 -14.03
CA GLY A 166 12.45 0.15 -15.14
C GLY A 166 11.09 -0.43 -14.75
N VAL A 167 10.09 0.05 -15.48
CA VAL A 167 8.67 -0.30 -15.41
C VAL A 167 8.48 -1.82 -15.43
N SER A 168 8.06 -2.42 -14.31
CA SER A 168 7.36 -3.71 -14.35
C SER A 168 5.87 -3.43 -14.25
N GLY A 169 5.28 -3.00 -15.38
CA GLY A 169 3.84 -2.81 -15.49
C GLY A 169 3.10 -4.16 -15.37
N PRO A 170 1.80 -4.14 -15.00
CA PRO A 170 0.97 -5.34 -15.13
C PRO A 170 1.05 -5.83 -16.57
N ARG A 171 1.28 -7.14 -16.77
CA ARG A 171 1.25 -7.73 -18.11
C ARG A 171 -0.10 -7.35 -18.74
N ARG A 172 -0.06 -6.69 -19.90
CA ARG A 172 -1.22 -6.66 -20.79
C ARG A 172 -1.68 -8.12 -20.95
N PRO A 173 -2.97 -8.43 -20.79
CA PRO A 173 -3.45 -9.76 -21.17
C PRO A 173 -3.05 -10.01 -22.63
N PRO A 174 -2.70 -11.26 -23.00
CA PRO A 174 -2.36 -11.57 -24.37
C PRO A 174 -3.52 -11.09 -25.26
N SER A 175 -3.20 -10.32 -26.30
CA SER A 175 -4.17 -9.97 -27.33
C SER A 175 -4.82 -11.27 -27.82
N PRO A 176 -6.16 -11.37 -27.91
CA PRO A 176 -6.76 -12.52 -28.56
C PRO A 176 -6.23 -12.56 -29.98
N GLY A 177 -5.50 -13.64 -30.31
CA GLY A 177 -4.91 -13.84 -31.62
C GLY A 177 -5.99 -13.70 -32.69
N ARG A 178 -5.70 -12.89 -33.70
CA ARG A 178 -6.39 -12.93 -34.99
C ARG A 178 -5.76 -13.99 -35.86
#